data_AF-A0A1B6JDN6-F1
#
_entry.id   AF-A0A1B6JDN6-F1
#
_cell.length_a   1.000
_cell.length_b   1.000
_cell.length_c   1.000
_cell.angle_alpha   90.00
_cell.angle_beta   90.00
_cell.angle_gamma   90.00
#
_symmetry.space_group_name_H-M   'P 1'
#
loop_
_entity.id
_entity.type
_entity.pdbx_description
1 polymer ?
#
loop_
_entity_poly.entity_id
_entity_poly.type
_entity_poly.pdbx_seq_one_letter_code
_entity_poly.pdbx_strand_id
1 'polypeptide(L)'
;PTTTPAQDQAMQCVPGWSEWMSNDQPIPDKKESDIEPLPSPRDFKSAAFYAKGLKKSTARGQCAREMMADIECRTVYTNQHYKETMQDVECSLEQGLVCRGQCDDYEIRVLCHCGSTT
;
A
#
# COMPACT_ATOMS: atom_id res chain seq x y z
N PRO A 1 5.67 -5.45 42.39
CA PRO A 1 6.54 -5.45 41.20
C PRO A 1 5.82 -4.80 40.02
N THR A 2 6.07 -3.51 39.86
CA THR A 2 5.54 -2.66 38.79
C THR A 2 6.44 -2.84 37.56
N THR A 3 5.90 -3.22 36.42
CA THR A 3 6.63 -3.19 35.14
C THR A 3 5.72 -2.63 34.05
N THR A 4 5.84 -1.31 33.92
CA THR A 4 5.71 -0.43 32.75
C THR A 4 4.87 -0.92 31.56
N PRO A 5 3.82 -0.19 31.14
CA PRO A 5 3.26 -0.35 29.81
C PRO A 5 4.30 0.22 28.82
N ALA A 6 4.92 -0.67 28.04
CA ALA A 6 5.68 -0.25 26.88
C ALA A 6 4.75 0.60 26.01
N GLN A 7 5.24 1.79 25.63
CA GLN A 7 4.53 2.78 24.86
C GLN A 7 4.26 2.23 23.45
N ASP A 8 3.19 1.47 23.34
CA ASP A 8 2.56 1.12 22.08
C ASP A 8 1.79 2.37 21.65
N GLN A 9 2.43 3.26 20.88
CA GLN A 9 1.68 4.21 20.08
C GLN A 9 0.93 3.38 19.03
N ALA A 10 -0.21 2.82 19.44
CA ALA A 10 -1.10 2.08 18.58
C ALA A 10 -1.39 2.96 17.37
N MET A 11 -0.88 2.54 16.22
CA MET A 11 -1.15 3.16 14.94
C MET A 11 -2.66 3.40 14.83
N GLN A 12 -3.06 4.66 14.58
CA GLN A 12 -4.47 4.96 14.42
C GLN A 12 -4.97 4.32 13.12
N CYS A 13 -5.79 3.27 13.26
CA CYS A 13 -6.43 2.64 12.13
C CYS A 13 -7.49 3.57 11.53
N VAL A 14 -7.40 3.81 10.23
CA VAL A 14 -8.34 4.58 9.41
C VAL A 14 -8.92 3.64 8.37
N PRO A 15 -10.25 3.37 8.38
CA PRO A 15 -10.85 2.47 7.41
C PRO A 15 -10.93 3.12 6.03
N GLY A 16 -11.02 2.29 4.99
CA GLY A 16 -11.12 2.72 3.59
C GLY A 16 -9.87 2.41 2.77
N TRP A 17 -9.88 2.81 1.50
CA TRP A 17 -8.73 2.63 0.61
C TRP A 17 -7.60 3.60 0.97
N SER A 18 -6.38 3.09 0.97
CA SER A 18 -5.18 3.92 0.98
C SER A 18 -5.03 4.72 -0.31
N GLU A 19 -4.06 5.62 -0.33
CA GLU A 19 -3.56 6.15 -1.59
C GLU A 19 -2.81 5.07 -2.37
N TRP A 20 -2.63 5.34 -3.66
CA TRP A 20 -1.70 4.60 -4.48
C TRP A 20 -0.25 4.89 -4.06
N MET A 21 0.56 3.84 -4.06
CA MET A 21 1.96 3.83 -3.66
C MET A 21 2.76 3.07 -4.71
N SER A 22 3.73 3.76 -5.32
CA SER A 22 4.81 3.21 -6.13
C SER A 22 6.10 3.53 -5.38
N ASN A 23 6.75 2.48 -4.86
CA ASN A 23 7.93 2.52 -4.00
C ASN A 23 9.15 1.88 -4.67
N ASP A 24 8.96 1.11 -5.74
CA ASP A 24 10.02 0.61 -6.60
C ASP A 24 9.88 1.20 -8.01
N GLN A 25 10.90 0.99 -8.85
CA GLN A 25 10.84 1.31 -10.27
C GLN A 25 11.39 0.13 -11.07
N PRO A 26 10.79 -0.19 -12.23
CA PRO A 26 11.24 -1.29 -13.07
C PRO A 26 12.69 -1.10 -13.52
N ILE A 27 13.56 -2.02 -13.11
CA ILE A 27 14.97 -2.06 -13.56
C ILE A 27 15.08 -3.01 -14.77
N PRO A 28 15.57 -2.54 -15.94
CA PRO A 28 15.82 -3.40 -17.09
C PRO A 28 16.74 -4.58 -16.74
N ASP A 29 16.46 -5.75 -17.32
CA ASP A 29 17.25 -6.99 -17.19
C ASP A 29 17.33 -7.60 -15.76
N LYS A 30 16.54 -7.11 -14.80
CA LYS A 30 16.37 -7.72 -13.48
C LYS A 30 15.27 -8.78 -13.52
N LYS A 31 15.48 -9.91 -12.82
CA LYS A 31 14.51 -11.03 -12.78
C LYS A 31 13.17 -10.62 -12.16
N GLU A 32 13.22 -9.84 -11.08
CA GLU A 32 12.06 -9.18 -10.45
C GLU A 32 12.29 -7.69 -10.57
N SER A 33 11.82 -7.10 -11.66
CA SER A 33 12.21 -5.74 -12.03
C SER A 33 11.44 -4.70 -11.24
N ASP A 34 10.21 -4.99 -10.81
CA ASP A 34 9.36 -4.08 -10.05
C ASP A 34 8.66 -4.81 -8.89
N ILE A 35 8.88 -4.34 -7.65
CA ILE A 35 8.35 -4.92 -6.42
C ILE A 35 7.72 -3.83 -5.54
N GLU A 36 6.41 -3.92 -5.34
CA GLU A 36 5.67 -3.03 -4.43
C GLU A 36 5.28 -3.76 -3.15
N PRO A 37 6.06 -3.64 -2.06
CA PRO A 37 5.74 -4.32 -0.82
C PRO A 37 4.47 -3.72 -0.19
N LEU A 38 3.74 -4.53 0.57
CA LEU A 38 2.62 -4.01 1.37
C LEU A 38 3.08 -2.89 2.32
N PRO A 39 2.28 -1.83 2.47
CA PRO A 39 2.65 -0.68 3.27
C PRO A 39 2.75 -1.04 4.75
N SER A 40 3.82 -0.58 5.38
CA SER A 40 3.92 -0.48 6.83
C SER A 40 3.17 0.76 7.34
N PRO A 41 2.94 0.86 8.66
CA PRO A 41 2.33 2.05 9.26
C PRO A 41 2.97 3.39 8.87
N ARG A 42 4.26 3.38 8.51
CA ARG A 42 5.04 4.57 8.15
C ARG A 42 4.89 4.98 6.69
N ASP A 43 4.46 4.06 5.83
CA ASP A 43 4.35 4.28 4.39
C ASP A 43 3.06 5.02 4.03
N PHE A 44 2.05 4.93 4.91
CA PHE A 44 0.83 5.73 4.81
C PHE A 44 1.18 7.21 5.00
N LYS A 45 1.22 7.95 3.88
CA LYS A 45 1.39 9.41 3.89
C LYS A 45 0.24 10.05 4.66
N SER A 46 0.55 10.57 5.85
CA SER A 46 -0.44 11.29 6.66
C SER A 46 -1.10 12.40 5.83
N ALA A 47 -2.41 12.57 6.00
CA ALA A 47 -3.19 13.63 5.33
C ALA A 47 -2.61 15.04 5.55
N ALA A 48 -1.73 15.23 6.54
CA ALA A 48 -1.06 16.48 6.86
C ALA A 48 -0.07 16.97 5.77
N PHE A 49 0.52 16.09 4.95
CA PHE A 49 1.54 16.51 3.98
C PHE A 49 0.96 17.19 2.70
N TYR A 50 -0.28 16.88 2.31
CA TYR A 50 -0.92 17.47 1.12
C TYR A 50 -1.93 18.58 1.45
N ALA A 51 -2.07 18.97 2.72
CA ALA A 51 -3.08 19.92 3.20
C ALA A 51 -2.85 21.39 2.78
N LYS A 52 -1.82 21.71 1.97
CA LYS A 52 -1.68 23.04 1.35
C LYS A 52 -2.59 23.16 0.12
N GLY A 53 -3.90 23.26 0.35
CA GLY A 53 -4.85 23.82 -0.62
C GLY A 53 -6.02 22.94 -1.06
N LEU A 54 -6.06 21.64 -0.73
CA LEU A 54 -7.23 20.81 -1.03
C LEU A 54 -8.31 20.94 0.06
N LYS A 55 -9.42 21.60 -0.29
CA LYS A 55 -10.66 21.63 0.51
C LYS A 55 -11.37 20.27 0.47
N LYS A 56 -10.86 19.33 1.26
CA LYS A 56 -11.51 18.13 1.87
C LYS A 56 -10.43 17.10 2.11
N SER A 57 -9.98 16.98 3.36
CA SER A 57 -9.22 15.83 3.82
C SER A 57 -10.13 14.61 3.80
N THR A 58 -10.21 13.90 2.68
CA THR A 58 -10.71 12.53 2.67
C THR A 58 -9.71 11.71 3.46
N ALA A 59 -10.10 11.21 4.63
CA ALA A 59 -9.26 10.30 5.40
C ALA A 59 -8.85 9.13 4.49
N ARG A 60 -7.54 8.95 4.32
CA ARG A 60 -6.94 7.89 3.50
C ARG A 60 -6.79 6.66 4.38
N GLY A 61 -7.19 5.50 3.88
CA GLY A 61 -7.09 4.24 4.61
C GLY A 61 -5.67 4.00 5.11
N GLN A 62 -5.55 3.66 6.38
CA GLN A 62 -4.28 3.40 7.04
C GLN A 62 -4.50 2.34 8.11
N CYS A 63 -3.81 1.21 8.02
CA CYS A 63 -3.99 0.11 8.96
C CYS A 63 -2.78 -0.80 9.02
N ALA A 64 -2.67 -1.56 10.10
CA ALA A 64 -1.69 -2.63 10.18
C ALA A 64 -2.06 -3.77 9.21
N ARG A 65 -1.10 -4.64 8.88
CA ARG A 65 -1.24 -5.67 7.82
C ARG A 65 -2.43 -6.59 8.07
N GLU A 66 -2.66 -6.95 9.32
CA GLU A 66 -3.76 -7.80 9.77
C GLU A 66 -5.15 -7.20 9.57
N MET A 67 -5.23 -5.89 9.31
CA MET A 67 -6.46 -5.16 9.04
C MET A 67 -6.64 -4.82 7.55
N MET A 68 -5.73 -5.27 6.69
CA MET A 68 -5.87 -5.13 5.24
C MET A 68 -6.83 -6.19 4.72
N ALA A 69 -7.94 -5.74 4.13
CA ALA A 69 -8.99 -6.61 3.62
C ALA A 69 -8.87 -6.88 2.11
N ASP A 70 -8.20 -5.99 1.38
CA ASP A 70 -8.04 -6.12 -0.08
C ASP A 70 -6.81 -5.33 -0.58
N ILE A 71 -6.36 -5.66 -1.79
CA ILE A 71 -5.28 -4.98 -2.52
C ILE A 71 -5.68 -4.77 -3.97
N GLU A 72 -5.38 -3.60 -4.51
CA GLU A 72 -5.41 -3.34 -5.94
C GLU A 72 -4.02 -2.99 -6.45
N CYS A 73 -3.73 -3.44 -7.66
CA CYS A 73 -2.49 -3.16 -8.37
C CYS A 73 -2.76 -2.70 -9.80
N ARG A 74 -2.06 -1.65 -10.24
CA ARG A 74 -2.17 -1.11 -11.59
C ARG A 74 -0.87 -0.46 -12.03
N THR A 75 -0.70 -0.23 -13.32
CA THR A 75 0.42 0.54 -13.85
C THR A 75 0.30 2.03 -13.46
N VAL A 76 1.40 2.69 -13.14
CA VAL A 76 1.43 4.11 -12.77
C VAL A 76 0.92 5.02 -13.88
N TYR A 77 1.34 4.79 -15.13
CA TYR A 77 1.09 5.73 -16.23
C TYR A 77 -0.30 5.62 -16.86
N THR A 78 -0.79 4.40 -17.08
CA THR A 78 -2.07 4.18 -17.79
C THR A 78 -3.21 3.81 -16.83
N ASN A 79 -2.91 3.59 -15.54
CA ASN A 79 -3.84 3.04 -14.55
C ASN A 79 -4.45 1.69 -14.97
N GLN A 80 -3.80 0.96 -15.88
CA GLN A 80 -4.25 -0.33 -16.38
C GLN A 80 -4.15 -1.38 -15.27
N HIS A 81 -5.20 -2.17 -15.10
CA HIS A 81 -5.22 -3.23 -14.10
C HIS A 81 -4.19 -4.31 -14.45
N TYR A 82 -3.45 -4.83 -13.46
CA TYR A 82 -2.32 -5.73 -13.72
C TYR A 82 -2.68 -6.98 -14.55
N LYS A 83 -3.91 -7.51 -14.42
CA LYS A 83 -4.38 -8.66 -15.24
C LYS A 83 -4.56 -8.35 -16.72
N GLU A 84 -4.55 -7.08 -17.11
CA GLU A 84 -4.75 -6.64 -18.49
C GLU A 84 -3.43 -6.37 -19.22
N THR A 85 -2.30 -6.31 -18.50
CA THR A 85 -0.99 -5.95 -19.07
C THR A 85 -0.29 -7.11 -19.78
N MET A 86 -0.77 -8.35 -19.57
CA MET A 86 -0.14 -9.59 -20.05
C MET A 86 1.30 -9.81 -19.54
N GLN A 87 1.71 -9.11 -18.48
CA GLN A 87 3.00 -9.30 -17.80
C GLN A 87 2.89 -10.37 -16.69
N ASP A 88 4.03 -10.96 -16.28
CA ASP A 88 4.08 -11.91 -15.15
C ASP A 88 4.07 -11.13 -13.83
N VAL A 89 2.85 -10.80 -13.38
CA VAL A 89 2.60 -9.97 -12.19
C VAL A 89 1.76 -10.75 -11.18
N GLU A 90 2.27 -10.85 -9.97
CA GLU A 90 1.54 -11.31 -8.78
C GLU A 90 1.14 -10.10 -7.95
N CYS A 91 -0.12 -10.04 -7.50
CA CYS A 91 -0.66 -8.96 -6.67
C CYS A 91 -1.52 -9.58 -5.56
N SER A 92 -1.05 -9.52 -4.31
CA SER A 92 -1.62 -10.25 -3.18
C SER A 92 -1.34 -9.59 -1.82
N LEU A 93 -2.12 -9.94 -0.80
CA LEU A 93 -1.88 -9.45 0.58
C LEU A 93 -0.76 -10.22 1.30
N GLU A 94 -0.23 -11.26 0.67
CA GLU A 94 0.94 -11.99 1.15
C GLU A 94 2.22 -11.26 0.75
N GLN A 95 2.33 -10.83 -0.52
CA GLN A 95 3.57 -10.31 -1.11
C GLN A 95 3.52 -8.82 -1.47
N GLY A 96 2.34 -8.21 -1.60
CA GLY A 96 2.19 -6.93 -2.29
C GLY A 96 2.10 -7.17 -3.80
N LEU A 97 2.83 -6.41 -4.60
CA LEU A 97 3.03 -6.71 -6.02
C LEU A 97 4.46 -7.15 -6.31
N VAL A 98 4.59 -8.19 -7.12
CA VAL A 98 5.87 -8.67 -7.65
C VAL A 98 5.70 -8.88 -9.14
N CYS A 99 6.46 -8.16 -9.95
CA CYS A 99 6.52 -8.36 -11.38
C CYS A 99 7.87 -8.96 -11.82
N ARG A 100 7.83 -9.94 -12.73
CA ARG A 100 8.99 -10.70 -13.20
C ARG A 100 9.26 -10.46 -14.69
N GLY A 101 10.53 -10.24 -15.04
CA GLY A 101 10.96 -10.02 -16.43
C GLY A 101 10.90 -8.55 -16.85
N GLN A 102 10.24 -8.26 -17.97
CA GLN A 102 10.05 -6.89 -18.44
C GLN A 102 8.74 -6.34 -17.88
N CYS A 103 8.85 -5.47 -16.88
CA CYS A 103 7.71 -4.89 -16.20
C CYS A 103 7.49 -3.43 -16.56
N ASP A 104 6.22 -3.04 -16.57
CA ASP A 104 5.84 -1.65 -16.43
C ASP A 104 6.09 -1.20 -14.99
N ASP A 105 5.97 0.10 -14.76
CA ASP A 105 5.99 0.69 -13.41
C ASP A 105 4.61 0.54 -12.77
N TYR A 106 4.52 -0.17 -11.64
CA TYR A 106 3.28 -0.45 -10.93
C TYR A 106 3.14 0.37 -9.64
N GLU A 107 1.89 0.51 -9.22
CA GLU A 107 1.54 1.03 -7.92
C GLU A 107 0.45 0.17 -7.28
N ILE A 108 0.44 0.14 -5.94
CA ILE A 108 -0.54 -0.59 -5.15
C ILE A 108 -1.36 0.35 -4.26
N ARG A 109 -2.56 -0.09 -3.90
CA ARG A 109 -3.31 0.45 -2.75
C ARG A 109 -3.96 -0.68 -1.98
N VAL A 110 -4.22 -0.47 -0.70
CA VAL A 110 -4.85 -1.47 0.18
C VAL A 110 -6.15 -0.96 0.77
N LEU A 111 -7.11 -1.85 0.97
CA LEU A 111 -8.35 -1.56 1.67
C LEU A 111 -8.16 -1.88 3.16
N CYS A 112 -8.29 -0.86 4.00
CA CYS A 112 -8.23 -1.01 5.44
C CYS A 112 -9.63 -1.25 6.03
N HIS A 113 -9.78 -2.36 6.76
CA HIS A 113 -10.96 -2.66 7.54
C HIS A 113 -10.61 -2.65 9.03
N CYS A 114 -10.86 -1.51 9.68
CA CYS A 114 -10.67 -1.35 11.12
C CYS A 114 -11.85 -2.01 11.87
N GLY A 115 -11.86 -3.33 11.94
CA GLY A 115 -12.73 -4.07 12.86
C GLY A 115 -12.28 -3.83 14.30
N SER A 116 -13.21 -3.85 15.26
CA SER A 116 -12.86 -3.80 16.68
C SER A 116 -11.99 -5.01 17.00
N THR A 117 -10.73 -4.78 17.36
CA THR A 117 -9.91 -5.80 18.03
C THR A 117 -10.72 -6.35 19.19
N THR A 118 -11.15 -7.61 19.08
CA THR A 118 -11.89 -8.30 20.15
C THR A 118 -10.91 -8.81 21.19
#